data_AF-A0A919C2J8-F1
#
_entry.id   AF-A0A919C2J8-F1
#
_cell.length_a   1.000
_cell.length_b   1.000
_cell.length_c   1.000
_cell.angle_alpha   90.00
_cell.angle_beta   90.00
_cell.angle_gamma   90.00
#
_symmetry.space_group_name_H-M   'P 1'
#
loop_
_entity.id
_entity.type
_entity.pdbx_description
1 polymer ?
#
loop_
_entity_poly.entity_id
_entity_poly.type
_entity_poly.pdbx_seq_one_letter_code
_entity_poly.pdbx_strand_id
1 'polypeptide(L)' 'MVQKLREHGPVGPAFWRFGRDHRQPQPLLDAIGDAYLARRQVAREEQRRRAEREAAQREARRPACADCGKKLTDAR' A
#
# COMPACT_ATOMS: atom_id res chain seq x y z
N MET A 1 -13.12 20.22 14.11
CA MET A 1 -12.51 19.06 13.40
C MET A 1 -12.99 17.73 13.97
N VAL A 2 -12.83 17.47 15.27
CA VAL A 2 -13.14 16.18 15.91
C VAL A 2 -14.60 15.74 15.74
N GLN A 3 -15.56 16.68 15.82
CA GLN A 3 -16.98 16.37 15.62
C GLN A 3 -17.30 15.88 14.20
N LYS A 4 -16.76 16.51 13.16
CA LYS A 4 -16.95 16.08 11.75
C LYS A 4 -16.40 14.68 11.47
N LEU A 5 -15.32 14.29 12.14
CA LEU A 5 -14.75 12.95 12.02
C LEU A 5 -15.63 11.89 12.70
N ARG A 6 -16.30 12.24 13.80
CA ARG A 6 -17.28 11.37 14.46
C ARG A 6 -18.54 11.20 13.60
N GLU A 7 -18.98 12.27 12.95
CA GLU A 7 -20.19 12.29 12.13
C GLU A 7 -20.01 11.59 10.78
N HIS A 8 -18.87 11.78 10.10
CA HIS A 8 -18.68 11.28 8.73
C HIS A 8 -17.62 10.18 8.59
N GLY A 9 -16.88 9.87 9.65
CA GLY A 9 -15.78 8.91 9.61
C GLY A 9 -14.55 9.39 8.83
N PRO A 10 -13.51 8.55 8.70
CA PRO A 10 -12.23 8.92 8.09
C PRO A 10 -12.29 9.16 6.59
N VAL A 11 -13.34 8.67 5.92
CA VAL A 11 -13.57 8.83 4.47
C VAL A 11 -14.46 10.06 4.18
N GLY A 12 -15.06 10.64 5.21
CA GLY A 12 -15.99 11.75 5.10
C GLY A 12 -15.35 13.13 4.93
N PRO A 13 -16.14 14.15 4.60
CA PRO A 13 -15.67 15.52 4.42
C PRO A 13 -15.33 16.17 5.76
N ALA A 14 -14.11 15.93 6.23
CA ALA A 14 -13.59 16.47 7.49
C ALA A 14 -12.31 17.30 7.32
N PHE A 15 -11.65 17.22 6.17
CA PHE A 15 -10.32 17.78 5.95
C PHE A 15 -10.36 19.06 5.10
N TRP A 16 -9.38 19.93 5.32
CA TRP A 16 -9.26 21.20 4.63
C TRP A 16 -7.89 21.27 3.96
N ARG A 17 -7.88 21.71 2.70
CA ARG A 17 -6.64 21.91 1.95
C ARG A 17 -6.35 23.39 1.82
N PHE A 18 -5.19 23.82 2.31
CA PHE A 18 -4.72 25.19 2.17
C PHE A 18 -4.49 25.52 0.68
N GLY A 19 -4.91 26.71 0.23
CA GLY A 19 -4.69 27.20 -1.13
C GLY A 19 -5.74 26.79 -2.18
N ARG A 20 -6.92 26.27 -1.79
CA ARG A 20 -8.08 26.18 -2.69
C ARG A 20 -9.13 27.23 -2.35
N ASP A 21 -9.80 27.78 -3.37
CA ASP A 21 -10.84 28.81 -3.24
C ASP A 21 -12.06 28.35 -2.43
N HIS A 22 -12.35 27.06 -2.45
CA HIS A 22 -13.50 26.51 -1.75
C HIS A 22 -13.05 26.08 -0.36
N ARG A 23 -13.41 26.90 0.63
CA ARG A 23 -13.40 26.59 2.07
C ARG A 23 -14.42 25.50 2.44
N GLN A 24 -14.47 24.42 1.66
CA GLN A 24 -15.35 23.29 1.88
C GLN A 24 -14.53 22.11 2.40
N PRO A 25 -15.05 21.40 3.43
CA PRO A 25 -14.40 20.21 3.94
C PRO A 25 -14.45 19.09 2.89
N GLN A 26 -13.36 18.34 2.75
CA GLN A 26 -13.18 17.30 1.74
C GLN A 26 -12.75 15.98 2.39
N PRO A 27 -12.96 14.84 1.70
CA PRO A 27 -12.34 13.58 2.05
C PRO A 27 -10.81 13.71 2.13
N LEU A 28 -10.20 12.85 2.95
CA LEU A 28 -8.75 12.87 3.15
C LEU A 28 -7.98 12.71 1.83
N LEU A 29 -8.42 11.81 0.95
CA LEU A 29 -7.73 11.53 -0.31
C LEU A 29 -7.72 12.76 -1.23
N ASP A 30 -8.83 13.49 -1.32
CA ASP A 30 -8.96 14.70 -2.13
C ASP A 30 -8.13 15.85 -1.54
N ALA A 31 -8.09 15.95 -0.21
CA ALA A 31 -7.33 16.97 0.51
C ALA A 31 -5.81 16.79 0.34
N ILE A 32 -5.30 15.55 0.32
CA ILE A 32 -3.87 15.30 0.11
C ILE A 32 -3.51 15.44 -1.38
N GLY A 33 -4.44 15.10 -2.29
CA GLY A 33 -4.32 15.33 -3.72
C GLY A 33 -3.48 14.30 -4.50
N ASP A 34 -3.54 14.44 -5.83
CA ASP A 34 -3.11 13.40 -6.79
C ASP A 34 -1.61 13.08 -6.72
N ALA A 35 -0.76 14.06 -6.42
CA ALA A 35 0.68 13.84 -6.33
C ALA A 35 1.07 12.86 -5.22
N TYR A 36 0.38 12.90 -4.08
CA TYR A 36 0.59 11.93 -3.01
C TYR A 36 0.07 10.55 -3.38
N LEU A 37 -1.11 10.49 -4.01
CA LEU A 37 -1.68 9.23 -4.48
C LEU A 37 -0.77 8.56 -5.51
N ALA A 38 -0.25 9.32 -6.47
CA ALA A 38 0.71 8.83 -7.47
C ALA A 38 1.97 8.24 -6.80
N ARG A 39 2.59 8.97 -5.86
CA ARG A 39 3.77 8.46 -5.10
C ARG A 39 3.45 7.18 -4.33
N ARG A 40 2.26 7.10 -3.73
CA ARG A 40 1.80 5.91 -3.02
C ARG A 40 1.62 4.71 -3.95
N GLN A 41 1.10 4.92 -5.15
CA GLN A 41 0.96 3.84 -6.15
C GLN A 41 2.33 3.34 -6.61
N VAL A 42 3.26 4.25 -6.92
CA VAL A 42 4.64 3.88 -7.28
C VAL A 42 5.29 3.06 -6.17
N ALA A 43 5.20 3.50 -4.90
CA ALA A 43 5.77 2.78 -3.77
C ALA A 43 5.17 1.37 -3.60
N ARG A 44 3.86 1.19 -3.83
CA ARG A 44 3.21 -0.13 -3.81
C ARG A 44 3.71 -1.01 -4.93
N GLU A 45 3.88 -0.46 -6.12
CA GLU A 45 4.41 -1.20 -7.26
C GLU A 45 5.86 -1.66 -7.02
N GLU A 46 6.72 -0.78 -6.51
CA GLU A 46 8.09 -1.13 -6.13
C GLU A 46 8.13 -2.23 -5.06
N GLN A 47 7.24 -2.15 -4.05
CA GLN A 47 7.12 -3.17 -3.02
C GLN A 47 6.71 -4.53 -3.62
N ARG A 48 5.75 -4.54 -4.55
CA ARG A 48 5.34 -5.75 -5.28
C ARG A 48 6.51 -6.34 -6.07
N ARG A 49 7.24 -5.50 -6.82
CA ARG A 49 8.41 -5.94 -7.60
C ARG A 49 9.51 -6.50 -6.70
N ARG A 50 9.73 -5.90 -5.52
CA ARG A 50 10.69 -6.42 -4.54
C ARG A 50 10.26 -7.78 -3.99
N ALA A 51 8.98 -7.92 -3.62
CA ALA A 51 8.44 -9.18 -3.11
C ALA A 51 8.55 -10.32 -4.15
N GLU A 52 8.28 -10.03 -5.42
CA GLU A 52 8.42 -10.99 -6.52
C GLU A 52 9.88 -11.43 -6.69
N ARG A 53 10.83 -10.48 -6.68
CA ARG A 53 12.27 -10.80 -6.75
C ARG A 53 12.74 -11.63 -5.57
N GLU A 54 12.23 -11.35 -4.37
CA GLU A 54 12.56 -12.11 -3.18
C GLU A 54 11.96 -13.53 -3.24
N ALA A 55 10.72 -13.67 -3.72
CA ALA A 55 10.10 -14.98 -3.95
C ALA A 55 10.90 -15.80 -4.98
N ALA A 56 11.30 -15.19 -6.10
CA ALA A 56 12.14 -15.85 -7.11
C ALA A 56 13.51 -16.28 -6.54
N GLN A 57 14.15 -15.42 -5.74
CA GLN A 57 15.42 -15.77 -5.08
C GLN A 57 15.24 -16.92 -4.07
N ARG A 58 14.14 -16.93 -3.32
CA ARG A 58 13.82 -18.04 -2.41
C ARG A 58 13.62 -19.35 -3.16
N GLU A 59 12.92 -19.32 -4.28
CA GLU A 59 12.70 -20.51 -5.12
C GLU A 59 14.01 -21.01 -5.78
N ALA A 60 14.90 -20.10 -6.16
CA ALA A 60 16.22 -20.44 -6.71
C ALA A 60 17.14 -21.06 -5.65
N ARG A 61 17.09 -20.56 -4.41
CA ARG A 61 17.85 -21.09 -3.26
C ARG A 61 17.15 -22.23 -2.53
N ARG A 62 16.02 -22.71 -3.05
CA ARG A 62 15.20 -23.72 -2.38
C ARG A 62 16.01 -25.02 -2.25
N PRO A 63 16.19 -25.52 -1.02
CA PRO A 63 16.91 -26.77 -0.81
C PRO A 63 16.17 -27.93 -1.47
N ALA A 64 16.93 -28.91 -1.93
CA ALA A 64 16.42 -30.19 -2.40
C ALA A 64 16.75 -31.28 -1.38
N CYS A 65 15.91 -32.31 -1.32
CA CYS A 65 16.19 -33.50 -0.54
C CYS A 65 17.47 -34.18 -1.05
N ALA A 66 18.39 -34.53 -0.14
CA ALA A 66 19.65 -35.18 -0.51
C ALA A 66 19.42 -36.60 -1.09
N ASP A 67 18.39 -37.31 -0.63
CA ASP A 67 18.12 -38.69 -1.04
C ASP A 67 17.34 -38.82 -2.35
N CYS A 68 16.37 -37.92 -2.61
CA CYS A 68 15.49 -38.02 -3.78
C CYS A 68 15.52 -36.80 -4.72
N GLY A 69 16.31 -35.77 -4.42
CA GLY A 69 16.50 -34.58 -5.26
C GLY A 69 15.27 -33.67 -5.41
N LYS A 70 14.14 -33.99 -4.77
CA LYS A 70 12.93 -33.16 -4.82
C LYS A 70 13.12 -31.88 -4.01
N LYS A 71 12.73 -30.75 -4.60
CA LYS A 71 12.70 -29.45 -3.91
C LYS A 71 11.74 -29.49 -2.71
N LEU A 72 12.17 -28.92 -1.60
CA LEU A 72 11.34 -28.82 -0.40
C LEU A 72 10.21 -27.80 -0.60
N THR A 73 8.98 -28.19 -0.31
CA THR A 73 7.80 -27.33 -0.40
C THR A 73 7.61 -26.53 0.89
N ASP A 74 7.02 -25.33 0.79
CA ASP A 74 6.75 -24.43 1.93
C ASP A 74 5.49 -24.83 2.75
N ALA A 75 4.86 -25.96 2.42
CA ALA A 75 3.72 -26.47 3.17
C ALA A 75 4.20 -26.97 4.55
N ARG A 76 3.62 -26.42 5.62
CA ARG A 76 3.93 -26.72 7.02
C ARG A 76 2.91 -27.69 7.61
#